data_AF-A0A520HFW7-F1
#
_entry.id   AF-A0A520HFW7-F1
#
_cell.length_a   1.000
_cell.length_b   1.000
_cell.length_c   1.000
_cell.angle_alpha   90.00
_cell.angle_beta   90.00
_cell.angle_gamma   90.00
#
_symmetry.space_group_name_H-M   'P 1'
#
loop_
_entity.id
_entity.type
_entity.pdbx_description
1 polymer ?
#
loop_
_entity_poly.entity_id
_entity_poly.type
_entity_poly.pdbx_seq_one_letter_code
_entity_poly.pdbx_strand_id
1 'polypeptide(L)'
;PGPRDYHRSHAEGANMLAAAVAPHGGIVMWRAFVYADTDPDDRAKQAYTEFKPLDGKFAANVIVQVKNGAIDFQPREPFHPLFGAMPRTPLMLEFQITKEYLGFATHLAYLGPLFAETLGSETFAGGKRATVAQIVEGGVNRHALTGMAGVANIGRDRDWAGSTFNQANWFAFGRMAWDPTIGAQPVAREWAAMTFGPNPAIVAPVTDMMMGSREAVVDYMTPLGLAHVMATGHHYGPGPWVADLKRPEWNPVYYHRADKAGIGFDRTRTGSNAVAQYAPELARRLADPATTPERDLLWFHHVSWDRPMASGRSLWAEMVHDYDRGVGYVSDMRQRWDGLRGQVDAERWAKTATYLDIQEREARWWRDASLAYWMSVNGRSLPAGAAAPAHDLDWYKAQHPAYAPGNPQ
;
A
#
# COMPACT_ATOMS: atom_id res chain seq x y z
N PRO A 1 3.25 6.42 24.59
CA PRO A 1 2.47 6.22 25.83
C PRO A 1 1.22 5.40 25.52
N GLY A 2 0.94 4.37 26.31
CA GLY A 2 -0.24 3.54 26.14
C GLY A 2 -0.48 2.59 27.31
N PRO A 3 -1.56 1.79 27.28
CA PRO A 3 -1.92 0.89 28.38
C PRO A 3 -0.81 -0.09 28.78
N ARG A 4 0.03 -0.50 27.83
CA ARG A 4 1.16 -1.42 28.07
C ARG A 4 2.20 -0.86 29.03
N ASP A 5 2.42 0.45 29.00
CA ASP A 5 3.36 1.13 29.92
C ASP A 5 2.91 0.97 31.39
N TYR A 6 1.64 0.59 31.60
CA TYR A 6 1.03 0.34 32.90
C TYR A 6 0.59 -1.12 33.08
N HIS A 7 1.11 -2.04 32.26
CA HIS A 7 0.75 -3.47 32.29
C HIS A 7 -0.76 -3.72 32.15
N ARG A 8 -1.40 -2.98 31.24
CA ARG A 8 -2.81 -3.13 30.87
C ARG A 8 -2.95 -3.43 29.39
N SER A 9 -4.03 -4.12 29.04
CA SER A 9 -4.43 -4.45 27.69
C SER A 9 -4.99 -3.24 26.93
N HIS A 10 -5.02 -3.33 25.60
CA HIS A 10 -5.69 -2.32 24.77
C HIS A 10 -7.18 -2.21 25.08
N ALA A 11 -7.85 -3.32 25.43
CA ALA A 11 -9.26 -3.31 25.81
C ALA A 11 -9.49 -2.51 27.11
N GLU A 12 -8.67 -2.71 28.14
CA GLU A 12 -8.77 -1.93 29.39
C GLU A 12 -8.57 -0.43 29.15
N GLY A 13 -7.55 -0.06 28.36
CA GLY A 13 -7.30 1.34 28.00
C GLY A 13 -8.44 1.97 27.20
N ALA A 14 -8.91 1.27 26.17
CA ALA A 14 -10.01 1.74 25.32
C ALA A 14 -11.32 1.87 26.12
N ASN A 15 -11.64 0.86 26.94
CA ASN A 15 -12.88 0.84 27.74
C ASN A 15 -12.90 1.94 28.80
N MET A 16 -11.75 2.28 29.39
CA MET A 16 -11.64 3.41 30.32
C MET A 16 -12.03 4.73 29.63
N LEU A 17 -11.50 5.00 28.43
CA LEU A 17 -11.89 6.18 27.66
C LEU A 17 -13.35 6.12 27.19
N ALA A 18 -13.80 4.93 26.79
CA ALA A 18 -15.16 4.70 26.30
C ALA A 18 -16.21 5.00 27.37
N ALA A 19 -15.94 4.63 28.62
CA ALA A 19 -16.78 4.95 29.77
C ALA A 19 -16.89 6.47 30.02
N ALA A 20 -15.80 7.22 29.80
CA ALA A 20 -15.78 8.68 29.99
C ALA A 20 -16.63 9.42 28.94
N VAL A 21 -16.66 8.93 27.69
CA VAL A 21 -17.42 9.58 26.60
C VAL A 21 -18.84 9.05 26.43
N ALA A 22 -19.17 7.88 27.00
CA ALA A 22 -20.47 7.24 26.86
C ALA A 22 -21.68 8.10 27.29
N PRO A 23 -21.64 8.86 28.41
CA PRO A 23 -22.77 9.73 28.81
C PRO A 23 -23.11 10.82 27.78
N HIS A 24 -22.20 11.08 26.84
CA HIS A 24 -22.35 12.08 25.78
C HIS A 24 -22.62 11.45 24.40
N GLY A 25 -22.84 10.13 24.33
CA GLY A 25 -23.01 9.41 23.07
C GLY A 25 -21.73 9.30 22.24
N GLY A 26 -20.56 9.56 22.84
CA GLY A 26 -19.28 9.49 22.16
C GLY A 26 -18.80 8.06 21.91
N ILE A 27 -17.98 7.90 20.89
CA ILE A 27 -17.30 6.65 20.54
C ILE A 27 -15.78 6.80 20.69
N VAL A 28 -15.08 5.67 20.85
CA VAL A 28 -13.63 5.60 20.84
C VAL A 28 -13.16 4.81 19.63
N MET A 29 -12.45 5.47 18.71
CA MET A 29 -11.75 4.84 17.60
C MET A 29 -10.34 4.45 18.07
N TRP A 30 -10.12 3.15 18.30
CA TRP A 30 -8.87 2.65 18.86
C TRP A 30 -8.00 2.01 17.77
N ARG A 31 -6.87 2.63 17.42
CA ARG A 31 -6.01 2.15 16.34
C ARG A 31 -5.31 0.83 16.69
N ALA A 32 -5.35 -0.12 15.76
CA ALA A 32 -4.64 -1.39 15.81
C ALA A 32 -3.24 -1.34 15.17
N PHE A 33 -2.76 -0.16 14.79
CA PHE A 33 -1.40 0.03 14.31
C PHE A 33 -0.40 -0.01 15.47
N VAL A 34 -0.11 -1.22 15.94
CA VAL A 34 0.82 -1.49 17.05
C VAL A 34 1.84 -2.54 16.63
N TYR A 35 3.08 -2.29 17.01
CA TYR A 35 4.18 -3.24 16.91
C TYR A 35 5.25 -2.88 17.94
N ALA A 36 5.79 -3.89 18.61
CA ALA A 36 6.80 -3.77 19.65
C ALA A 36 8.16 -4.26 19.14
N ASP A 37 9.21 -3.62 19.62
CA ASP A 37 10.60 -4.06 19.42
C ASP A 37 10.93 -5.36 20.19
N THR A 38 10.11 -5.71 21.18
CA THR A 38 10.25 -6.91 22.01
C THR A 38 9.64 -8.18 21.42
N ASP A 39 8.94 -8.11 20.28
CA ASP A 39 8.42 -9.27 19.55
C ASP A 39 9.20 -9.47 18.24
N PRO A 40 10.25 -10.33 18.24
CA PRO A 40 11.20 -10.42 17.15
C PRO A 40 10.74 -11.26 15.95
N ASP A 41 9.52 -11.83 15.96
CA ASP A 41 9.11 -12.84 14.97
C ASP A 41 8.85 -12.24 13.56
N ASP A 42 7.72 -11.58 13.37
CA ASP A 42 7.36 -10.91 12.11
C ASP A 42 6.48 -9.69 12.39
N ARG A 43 6.90 -8.50 11.94
CA ARG A 43 6.10 -7.27 12.10
C ARG A 43 4.68 -7.44 11.57
N ALA A 44 4.50 -8.15 10.46
CA ALA A 44 3.18 -8.36 9.84
C ALA A 44 2.21 -9.13 10.74
N LYS A 45 2.72 -9.86 11.75
CA LYS A 45 1.89 -10.65 12.67
C LYS A 45 1.37 -9.87 13.86
N GLN A 46 2.08 -8.81 14.26
CA GLN A 46 1.97 -8.30 15.62
C GLN A 46 0.60 -7.70 15.94
N ALA A 47 0.05 -6.86 15.06
CA ALA A 47 -1.28 -6.29 15.26
C ALA A 47 -2.36 -7.37 15.42
N TYR A 48 -2.29 -8.45 14.63
CA TYR A 48 -3.20 -9.58 14.78
C TYR A 48 -3.01 -10.28 16.13
N THR A 49 -1.77 -10.63 16.48
CA THR A 49 -1.43 -11.32 17.74
C THR A 49 -1.92 -10.55 18.96
N GLU A 50 -1.89 -9.22 18.89
CA GLU A 50 -2.27 -8.33 19.99
C GLU A 50 -3.77 -8.13 20.13
N PHE A 51 -4.48 -7.99 19.01
CA PHE A 51 -5.91 -7.65 19.03
C PHE A 51 -6.83 -8.87 18.96
N LYS A 52 -6.45 -9.94 18.27
CA LYS A 52 -7.29 -11.14 18.14
C LYS A 52 -7.70 -11.74 19.51
N PRO A 53 -6.81 -11.86 20.52
CA PRO A 53 -7.20 -12.35 21.85
C PRO A 53 -8.11 -11.40 22.65
N LEU A 54 -8.32 -10.17 22.16
CA LEU A 54 -9.19 -9.16 22.76
C LEU A 54 -10.57 -9.08 22.11
N ASP A 55 -10.86 -9.93 21.12
CA ASP A 55 -12.18 -10.03 20.49
C ASP A 55 -13.29 -10.26 21.52
N GLY A 56 -14.27 -9.36 21.56
CA GLY A 56 -15.39 -9.36 22.50
C GLY A 56 -15.09 -8.75 23.88
N LYS A 57 -13.89 -8.18 24.11
CA LYS A 57 -13.53 -7.50 25.38
C LYS A 57 -13.68 -5.98 25.34
N PHE A 58 -13.91 -5.41 24.15
CA PHE A 58 -14.10 -3.98 23.98
C PHE A 58 -15.54 -3.58 24.31
N ALA A 59 -15.73 -2.37 24.86
CA ALA A 59 -17.04 -1.81 25.15
C ALA A 59 -17.82 -1.52 23.85
N ALA A 60 -19.15 -1.44 23.95
CA ALA A 60 -20.04 -1.31 22.80
C ALA A 60 -19.83 -0.02 21.97
N ASN A 61 -19.28 1.04 22.57
CA ASN A 61 -18.93 2.30 21.89
C ASN A 61 -17.44 2.41 21.54
N VAL A 62 -16.72 1.27 21.49
CA VAL A 62 -15.36 1.19 20.95
C VAL A 62 -15.41 0.53 19.57
N ILE A 63 -14.68 1.12 18.62
CA ILE A 63 -14.42 0.51 17.30
C ILE A 63 -12.90 0.43 17.08
N VAL A 64 -12.42 -0.73 16.65
CA VAL A 64 -10.99 -0.94 16.40
C VAL A 64 -10.66 -0.52 14.98
N GLN A 65 -9.78 0.46 14.83
CA GLN A 65 -9.38 1.04 13.56
C GLN A 65 -8.13 0.32 13.02
N VAL A 66 -8.28 -0.39 11.91
CA VAL A 66 -7.25 -1.28 11.34
C VAL A 66 -6.85 -0.77 9.95
N LYS A 67 -5.55 -0.61 9.71
CA LYS A 67 -5.03 -0.28 8.37
C LYS A 67 -5.45 -1.34 7.34
N ASN A 68 -5.50 -0.95 6.07
CA ASN A 68 -5.82 -1.89 4.99
C ASN A 68 -4.85 -3.07 4.88
N GLY A 69 -3.59 -2.88 5.25
CA GLY A 69 -2.56 -3.93 5.31
C GLY A 69 -1.91 -4.04 6.69
N ALA A 70 -1.05 -5.05 6.85
CA ALA A 70 -0.44 -5.43 8.13
C ALA A 70 0.89 -4.71 8.45
N ILE A 71 1.45 -3.96 7.50
CA ILE A 71 2.71 -3.22 7.69
C ILE A 71 2.42 -1.72 7.81
N ASP A 72 2.34 -0.99 6.71
CA ASP A 72 2.24 0.47 6.75
C ASP A 72 1.98 1.07 5.36
N PHE A 73 0.75 0.95 4.86
CA PHE A 73 0.30 1.65 3.66
C PHE A 73 1.22 1.52 2.43
N GLN A 74 1.91 0.39 2.30
CA GLN A 74 2.82 0.15 1.18
C GLN A 74 2.05 0.20 -0.15
N PRO A 75 2.72 0.44 -1.29
CA PRO A 75 2.04 0.56 -2.58
C PRO A 75 1.06 -0.59 -2.87
N ARG A 76 1.40 -1.80 -2.43
CA ARG A 76 0.49 -2.93 -2.28
C ARG A 76 0.81 -3.71 -0.99
N GLU A 77 -0.24 -4.12 -0.29
CA GLU A 77 -0.19 -5.12 0.77
C GLU A 77 -1.40 -6.06 0.62
N PRO A 78 -1.30 -7.34 1.02
CA PRO A 78 -2.47 -8.14 1.31
C PRO A 78 -3.35 -7.47 2.37
N PHE A 79 -4.67 -7.72 2.32
CA PHE A 79 -5.57 -7.13 3.32
C PHE A 79 -5.19 -7.58 4.74
N HIS A 80 -5.36 -6.72 5.74
CA HIS A 80 -4.98 -7.05 7.12
C HIS A 80 -5.81 -8.23 7.67
N PRO A 81 -5.19 -9.30 8.22
CA PRO A 81 -5.91 -10.51 8.65
C PRO A 81 -6.87 -10.33 9.85
N LEU A 82 -6.93 -9.14 10.48
CA LEU A 82 -7.95 -8.86 11.49
C LEU A 82 -9.35 -8.81 10.87
N PHE A 83 -9.45 -8.38 9.59
CA PHE A 83 -10.71 -8.45 8.85
C PHE A 83 -11.11 -9.91 8.62
N GLY A 84 -12.15 -10.33 9.32
CA GLY A 84 -12.63 -11.72 9.34
C GLY A 84 -12.21 -12.52 10.58
N ALA A 85 -11.34 -11.96 11.44
CA ALA A 85 -10.86 -12.61 12.64
C ALA A 85 -11.45 -12.05 13.95
N MET A 86 -12.15 -10.92 13.97
CA MET A 86 -12.75 -10.38 15.20
C MET A 86 -14.29 -10.27 15.11
N PRO A 87 -15.03 -11.39 15.20
CA PRO A 87 -16.48 -11.37 15.01
C PRO A 87 -17.28 -10.73 16.16
N ARG A 88 -16.66 -10.46 17.31
CA ARG A 88 -17.33 -9.90 18.50
C ARG A 88 -16.90 -8.47 18.80
N THR A 89 -16.02 -7.90 17.98
CA THR A 89 -15.56 -6.51 18.10
C THR A 89 -15.74 -5.81 16.74
N PRO A 90 -16.43 -4.66 16.68
CA PRO A 90 -16.52 -3.90 15.44
C PRO A 90 -15.14 -3.41 14.98
N LEU A 91 -14.88 -3.57 13.68
CA LEU A 91 -13.67 -3.09 13.01
C LEU A 91 -14.04 -1.97 12.03
N MET A 92 -13.21 -0.94 11.96
CA MET A 92 -13.22 0.05 10.87
C MET A 92 -11.91 0.01 10.09
N LEU A 93 -12.00 0.31 8.81
CA LEU A 93 -10.85 0.37 7.90
C LEU A 93 -10.16 1.73 7.99
N GLU A 94 -8.83 1.75 8.02
CA GLU A 94 -8.01 2.95 7.86
C GLU A 94 -7.27 2.86 6.53
N PHE A 95 -7.49 3.85 5.66
CA PHE A 95 -6.73 4.07 4.44
C PHE A 95 -5.84 5.31 4.57
N GLN A 96 -4.74 5.33 3.82
CA GLN A 96 -3.96 6.55 3.62
C GLN A 96 -4.37 7.21 2.30
N ILE A 97 -4.85 8.46 2.37
CA ILE A 97 -5.13 9.27 1.17
C ILE A 97 -3.87 10.06 0.80
N THR A 98 -3.14 10.54 1.81
CA THR A 98 -1.81 11.12 1.61
C THR A 98 -0.85 10.05 1.10
N LYS A 99 0.05 10.43 0.19
CA LYS A 99 0.88 9.49 -0.56
C LYS A 99 2.30 9.40 0.00
N GLU A 100 2.38 9.06 1.28
CA GLU A 100 3.67 8.90 1.97
C GLU A 100 4.57 7.87 1.25
N TYR A 101 3.99 6.76 0.79
CA TYR A 101 4.72 5.67 0.11
C TYR A 101 4.50 5.64 -1.40
N LEU A 102 3.84 6.67 -1.95
CA LEU A 102 3.34 6.66 -3.33
C LEU A 102 3.76 7.93 -4.10
N GLY A 103 4.95 8.44 -3.77
CA GLY A 103 5.57 9.57 -4.48
C GLY A 103 4.92 10.94 -4.20
N PHE A 104 4.38 11.13 -3.00
CA PHE A 104 4.06 12.44 -2.42
C PHE A 104 3.15 13.28 -3.34
N ALA A 105 3.45 14.55 -3.57
CA ALA A 105 2.66 15.42 -4.44
C ALA A 105 2.97 15.24 -5.93
N THR A 106 4.15 14.74 -6.28
CA THR A 106 4.67 14.76 -7.66
C THR A 106 4.28 13.54 -8.49
N HIS A 107 3.94 12.41 -7.87
CA HIS A 107 3.54 11.21 -8.60
C HIS A 107 2.03 11.14 -8.80
N LEU A 108 1.53 10.91 -10.02
CA LEU A 108 0.15 10.50 -10.23
C LEU A 108 0.01 9.04 -9.77
N ALA A 109 -0.79 8.82 -8.72
CA ALA A 109 -1.17 7.51 -8.21
C ALA A 109 -2.61 7.60 -7.66
N TYR A 110 -3.58 7.20 -8.49
CA TYR A 110 -4.99 7.17 -8.12
C TYR A 110 -5.27 5.96 -7.22
N LEU A 111 -5.81 6.20 -6.03
CA LEU A 111 -5.98 5.18 -4.98
C LEU A 111 -7.30 4.41 -5.08
N GLY A 112 -8.22 4.79 -5.97
CA GLY A 112 -9.48 4.07 -6.18
C GLY A 112 -9.27 2.55 -6.39
N PRO A 113 -8.34 2.11 -7.26
CA PRO A 113 -8.02 0.70 -7.42
C PRO A 113 -7.50 0.02 -6.15
N LEU A 114 -6.69 0.70 -5.33
CA LEU A 114 -6.20 0.17 -4.05
C LEU A 114 -7.35 -0.03 -3.06
N PHE A 115 -8.24 0.96 -2.96
CA PHE A 115 -9.42 0.89 -2.09
C PHE A 115 -10.34 -0.24 -2.53
N ALA A 116 -10.63 -0.35 -3.84
CA ALA A 116 -11.47 -1.40 -4.40
C ALA A 116 -10.84 -2.80 -4.23
N GLU A 117 -9.53 -2.94 -4.45
CA GLU A 117 -8.76 -4.19 -4.23
C GLU A 117 -8.88 -4.65 -2.76
N THR A 118 -8.75 -3.72 -1.81
CA THR A 118 -8.90 -4.01 -0.38
C THR A 118 -10.35 -4.37 -0.03
N LEU A 119 -11.31 -3.50 -0.36
CA LEU A 119 -12.73 -3.65 -0.01
C LEU A 119 -13.35 -4.92 -0.61
N GLY A 120 -12.92 -5.29 -1.81
CA GLY A 120 -13.37 -6.50 -2.51
C GLY A 120 -12.66 -7.78 -2.10
N SER A 121 -11.64 -7.73 -1.23
CA SER A 121 -10.89 -8.92 -0.81
C SER A 121 -11.75 -9.87 0.01
N GLU A 122 -11.81 -11.14 -0.40
CA GLU A 122 -12.57 -12.19 0.29
C GLU A 122 -11.81 -12.69 1.53
N THR A 123 -12.43 -12.53 2.70
CA THR A 123 -11.84 -12.86 4.01
C THR A 123 -12.10 -14.31 4.43
N PHE A 124 -13.06 -14.98 3.80
CA PHE A 124 -13.56 -16.31 4.20
C PHE A 124 -14.07 -16.38 5.66
N ALA A 125 -14.47 -15.23 6.24
CA ALA A 125 -14.95 -15.15 7.61
C ALA A 125 -16.15 -16.09 7.86
N GLY A 126 -16.04 -16.94 8.88
CA GLY A 126 -17.08 -17.91 9.22
C GLY A 126 -17.38 -18.93 8.10
N GLY A 127 -16.41 -19.22 7.23
CA GLY A 127 -16.57 -20.14 6.09
C GLY A 127 -17.36 -19.56 4.91
N LYS A 128 -17.70 -18.27 4.95
CA LYS A 128 -18.41 -17.57 3.87
C LYS A 128 -17.43 -16.68 3.12
N ARG A 129 -17.61 -16.51 1.80
CA ARG A 129 -16.83 -15.60 0.96
C ARG A 129 -17.17 -14.12 1.21
N ALA A 130 -17.15 -13.71 2.48
CA ALA A 130 -17.42 -12.34 2.88
C ALA A 130 -16.24 -11.43 2.51
N THR A 131 -16.52 -10.28 1.91
CA THR A 131 -15.49 -9.30 1.57
C THR A 131 -15.11 -8.42 2.76
N VAL A 132 -13.96 -7.74 2.71
CA VAL A 132 -13.58 -6.73 3.71
C VAL A 132 -14.67 -5.66 3.86
N ALA A 133 -15.28 -5.22 2.75
CA ALA A 133 -16.42 -4.30 2.77
C ALA A 133 -17.56 -4.83 3.63
N GLN A 134 -17.97 -6.09 3.44
CA GLN A 134 -19.06 -6.71 4.22
C GLN A 134 -18.70 -6.91 5.69
N ILE A 135 -17.41 -7.07 6.03
CA ILE A 135 -16.95 -7.10 7.41
C ILE A 135 -17.12 -5.72 8.06
N VAL A 136 -16.64 -4.65 7.43
CA VAL A 136 -16.68 -3.30 8.01
C VAL A 136 -18.05 -2.63 7.93
N GLU A 137 -18.91 -3.05 7.02
CA GLU A 137 -20.34 -2.71 6.98
C GLU A 137 -21.12 -3.36 8.15
N GLY A 138 -20.50 -4.31 8.85
CA GLY A 138 -21.08 -4.95 10.04
C GLY A 138 -22.14 -6.00 9.73
N GLY A 139 -22.61 -6.15 8.48
CA GLY A 139 -23.68 -7.08 8.11
C GLY A 139 -23.37 -8.56 8.41
N VAL A 140 -22.09 -8.96 8.35
CA VAL A 140 -21.66 -10.35 8.63
C VAL A 140 -21.83 -10.71 10.11
N ASN A 141 -21.47 -9.79 11.01
CA ASN A 141 -21.44 -10.01 12.47
C ASN A 141 -22.50 -9.19 13.24
N ARG A 142 -23.37 -8.48 12.52
CA ARG A 142 -24.44 -7.60 13.04
C ARG A 142 -23.94 -6.48 13.96
N HIS A 143 -22.82 -5.86 13.60
CA HIS A 143 -22.33 -4.68 14.31
C HIS A 143 -23.13 -3.43 13.90
N ALA A 144 -23.53 -2.62 14.87
CA ALA A 144 -24.21 -1.35 14.62
C ALA A 144 -23.22 -0.19 14.40
N LEU A 145 -22.05 -0.26 15.03
CA LEU A 145 -20.98 0.72 14.88
C LEU A 145 -20.05 0.29 13.74
N THR A 146 -19.99 1.08 12.69
CA THR A 146 -19.23 0.82 11.46
C THR A 146 -18.49 2.09 11.04
N GLY A 147 -17.50 1.96 10.16
CA GLY A 147 -16.87 3.13 9.58
C GLY A 147 -15.64 2.85 8.73
N MET A 148 -15.14 3.92 8.12
CA MET A 148 -13.85 3.99 7.47
C MET A 148 -13.20 5.34 7.79
N ALA A 149 -11.89 5.33 8.00
CA ALA A 149 -11.06 6.52 8.19
C ALA A 149 -10.08 6.67 7.02
N GLY A 150 -9.87 7.91 6.59
CA GLY A 150 -8.91 8.26 5.55
C GLY A 150 -7.92 9.28 6.08
N VAL A 151 -6.64 8.96 6.11
CA VAL A 151 -5.58 9.91 6.49
C VAL A 151 -5.47 10.95 5.38
N ALA A 152 -5.99 12.15 5.65
CA ALA A 152 -6.18 13.22 4.67
C ALA A 152 -4.87 13.66 3.99
N ASN A 153 -4.99 14.14 2.75
CA ASN A 153 -3.86 14.58 1.92
C ASN A 153 -3.86 16.11 1.68
N ILE A 154 -4.44 16.88 2.59
CA ILE A 154 -4.66 18.31 2.40
C ILE A 154 -3.93 19.20 3.37
N GLY A 155 -3.66 20.41 2.91
CA GLY A 155 -3.03 21.47 3.67
C GLY A 155 -3.42 22.85 3.14
N ARG A 156 -2.52 23.82 3.34
CA ARG A 156 -2.74 25.24 3.01
C ARG A 156 -2.57 25.58 1.52
N ASP A 157 -2.16 24.62 0.70
CA ASP A 157 -2.00 24.84 -0.74
C ASP A 157 -3.32 25.25 -1.37
N ARG A 158 -3.27 26.08 -2.42
CA ARG A 158 -4.49 26.66 -3.01
C ARG A 158 -5.44 25.60 -3.57
N ASP A 159 -4.89 24.49 -4.06
CA ASP A 159 -5.62 23.34 -4.56
C ASP A 159 -5.86 22.26 -3.48
N TRP A 160 -5.56 22.59 -2.22
CA TRP A 160 -5.60 21.78 -0.99
C TRP A 160 -4.62 20.62 -0.95
N ALA A 161 -4.55 19.84 -2.03
CA ALA A 161 -3.89 18.54 -2.07
C ALA A 161 -2.49 18.55 -2.70
N GLY A 162 -1.96 19.73 -3.02
CA GLY A 162 -0.62 19.94 -3.60
C GLY A 162 -0.50 19.53 -5.07
N SER A 163 -1.36 18.62 -5.55
CA SER A 163 -1.44 18.15 -6.93
C SER A 163 -2.89 17.98 -7.36
N THR A 164 -3.19 18.28 -8.63
CA THR A 164 -4.56 18.20 -9.17
C THR A 164 -5.14 16.79 -9.01
N PHE A 165 -4.37 15.74 -9.33
CA PHE A 165 -4.83 14.35 -9.22
C PHE A 165 -4.89 13.83 -7.78
N ASN A 166 -4.25 14.49 -6.82
CA ASN A 166 -4.41 14.12 -5.40
C ASN A 166 -5.83 14.37 -4.89
N GLN A 167 -6.55 15.32 -5.48
CA GLN A 167 -7.95 15.59 -5.15
C GLN A 167 -8.83 14.37 -5.48
N ALA A 168 -8.52 13.64 -6.55
CA ALA A 168 -9.25 12.44 -6.94
C ALA A 168 -9.21 11.35 -5.87
N ASN A 169 -8.11 11.27 -5.10
CA ASN A 169 -7.96 10.28 -4.02
C ASN A 169 -8.86 10.61 -2.83
N TRP A 170 -8.98 11.89 -2.47
CA TRP A 170 -9.89 12.30 -1.41
C TRP A 170 -11.35 12.12 -1.84
N PHE A 171 -11.66 12.48 -3.09
CA PHE A 171 -12.98 12.20 -3.69
C PHE A 171 -13.30 10.71 -3.66
N ALA A 172 -12.39 9.85 -4.11
CA ALA A 172 -12.61 8.41 -4.13
C ALA A 172 -12.80 7.80 -2.75
N PHE A 173 -12.05 8.25 -1.75
CA PHE A 173 -12.28 7.84 -0.37
C PHE A 173 -13.72 8.18 0.07
N GLY A 174 -14.20 9.40 -0.16
CA GLY A 174 -15.56 9.79 0.21
C GLY A 174 -16.64 8.97 -0.48
N ARG A 175 -16.48 8.72 -1.81
CA ARG A 175 -17.43 7.91 -2.58
C ARG A 175 -17.45 6.45 -2.13
N MET A 176 -16.29 5.86 -1.87
CA MET A 176 -16.19 4.46 -1.44
C MET A 176 -16.51 4.26 0.04
N ALA A 177 -16.36 5.29 0.87
CA ALA A 177 -16.87 5.28 2.24
C ALA A 177 -18.41 5.25 2.26
N TRP A 178 -19.05 5.89 1.28
CA TRP A 178 -20.50 5.88 1.10
C TRP A 178 -21.02 4.58 0.49
N ASP A 179 -20.41 4.12 -0.60
CA ASP A 179 -20.73 2.86 -1.25
C ASP A 179 -19.42 2.08 -1.53
N PRO A 180 -19.06 1.10 -0.69
CA PRO A 180 -17.82 0.35 -0.84
C PRO A 180 -17.80 -0.58 -2.06
N THR A 181 -18.90 -0.69 -2.80
CA THR A 181 -19.05 -1.58 -3.96
C THR A 181 -18.99 -0.84 -5.31
N ILE A 182 -18.98 0.50 -5.30
CA ILE A 182 -19.05 1.34 -6.51
C ILE A 182 -17.90 1.12 -7.51
N GLY A 183 -16.76 0.61 -7.05
CA GLY A 183 -15.57 0.38 -7.86
C GLY A 183 -14.82 1.67 -8.25
N ALA A 184 -13.60 1.51 -8.75
CA ALA A 184 -12.67 2.63 -8.95
C ALA A 184 -12.94 3.48 -10.20
N GLN A 185 -13.32 2.84 -11.31
CA GLN A 185 -13.47 3.50 -12.61
C GLN A 185 -14.68 4.45 -12.66
N PRO A 186 -15.88 4.09 -12.14
CA PRO A 186 -17.01 5.03 -12.11
C PRO A 186 -16.68 6.31 -11.35
N VAL A 187 -15.99 6.17 -10.21
CA VAL A 187 -15.54 7.29 -9.38
C VAL A 187 -14.50 8.16 -10.09
N ALA A 188 -13.56 7.56 -10.81
CA ALA A 188 -12.58 8.30 -11.60
C ALA A 188 -13.24 9.12 -12.71
N ARG A 189 -14.23 8.55 -13.40
CA ARG A 189 -15.00 9.24 -14.44
C ARG A 189 -15.82 10.39 -13.88
N GLU A 190 -16.48 10.18 -12.74
CA GLU A 190 -17.24 11.20 -12.03
C GLU A 190 -16.33 12.38 -11.64
N TRP A 191 -15.20 12.10 -11.00
CA TRP A 191 -14.24 13.11 -10.61
C TRP A 191 -13.67 13.87 -11.81
N ALA A 192 -13.28 13.16 -12.89
CA ALA A 192 -12.72 13.78 -14.08
C ALA A 192 -13.73 14.73 -14.76
N ALA A 193 -15.00 14.33 -14.85
CA ALA A 193 -16.07 15.14 -15.42
C ALA A 193 -16.35 16.40 -14.58
N MET A 194 -16.36 16.28 -13.26
CA MET A 194 -16.55 17.41 -12.34
C MET A 194 -15.36 18.37 -12.32
N THR A 195 -14.14 17.84 -12.47
CA THR A 195 -12.90 18.61 -12.32
C THR A 195 -12.51 19.32 -13.61
N PHE A 196 -12.53 18.62 -14.74
CA PHE A 196 -12.05 19.15 -16.02
C PHE A 196 -13.16 19.44 -17.03
N GLY A 197 -14.38 18.98 -16.76
CA GLY A 197 -15.54 19.12 -17.63
C GLY A 197 -15.98 17.77 -18.23
N PRO A 198 -17.26 17.64 -18.62
CA PRO A 198 -17.86 16.35 -18.98
C PRO A 198 -17.54 15.87 -20.40
N ASN A 199 -16.68 16.57 -21.16
CA ASN A 199 -16.35 16.19 -22.52
C ASN A 199 -15.68 14.80 -22.54
N PRO A 200 -16.25 13.79 -23.25
CA PRO A 200 -15.66 12.45 -23.33
C PRO A 200 -14.20 12.44 -23.82
N ALA A 201 -13.80 13.39 -24.67
CA ALA A 201 -12.43 13.54 -25.14
C ALA A 201 -11.43 13.92 -24.04
N ILE A 202 -11.90 14.44 -22.91
CA ILE A 202 -11.09 14.73 -21.70
C ILE A 202 -11.28 13.62 -20.67
N VAL A 203 -12.53 13.24 -20.38
CA VAL A 203 -12.86 12.28 -19.31
C VAL A 203 -12.22 10.91 -19.56
N ALA A 204 -12.26 10.40 -20.79
CA ALA A 204 -11.70 9.10 -21.11
C ALA A 204 -10.17 9.02 -20.87
N PRO A 205 -9.32 9.87 -21.49
CA PRO A 205 -7.88 9.80 -21.26
C PRO A 205 -7.46 10.08 -19.81
N VAL A 206 -8.15 11.01 -19.12
CA VAL A 206 -7.90 11.27 -17.68
C VAL A 206 -8.22 10.02 -16.85
N THR A 207 -9.36 9.37 -17.11
CA THR A 207 -9.74 8.13 -16.42
C THR A 207 -8.71 7.03 -16.68
N ASP A 208 -8.31 6.84 -17.93
CA ASP A 208 -7.37 5.79 -18.29
C ASP A 208 -6.00 5.98 -17.63
N MET A 209 -5.49 7.21 -17.58
CA MET A 209 -4.26 7.55 -16.85
C MET A 209 -4.39 7.21 -15.37
N MET A 210 -5.52 7.55 -14.74
CA MET A 210 -5.76 7.26 -13.33
C MET A 210 -5.79 5.76 -13.06
N MET A 211 -6.48 4.98 -13.88
CA MET A 211 -6.78 3.58 -13.56
C MET A 211 -5.55 2.67 -13.45
N GLY A 212 -4.47 2.92 -14.20
CA GLY A 212 -3.22 2.16 -14.08
C GLY A 212 -2.13 2.86 -13.26
N SER A 213 -2.33 4.11 -12.86
CA SER A 213 -1.29 4.91 -12.19
C SER A 213 -0.79 4.34 -10.86
N ARG A 214 -1.69 3.75 -10.04
CA ARG A 214 -1.25 3.06 -8.82
C ARG A 214 -0.41 1.84 -9.13
N GLU A 215 -0.79 1.07 -10.15
CA GLU A 215 -0.04 -0.13 -10.53
C GLU A 215 1.34 0.24 -11.07
N ALA A 216 1.45 1.33 -11.82
CA ALA A 216 2.75 1.85 -12.23
C ALA A 216 3.67 2.11 -11.03
N VAL A 217 3.15 2.66 -9.93
CA VAL A 217 3.93 2.87 -8.70
C VAL A 217 4.36 1.56 -8.05
N VAL A 218 3.45 0.57 -8.00
CA VAL A 218 3.80 -0.78 -7.51
C VAL A 218 4.92 -1.36 -8.37
N ASP A 219 4.79 -1.27 -9.69
CA ASP A 219 5.72 -1.81 -10.67
C ASP A 219 7.13 -1.23 -10.55
N TYR A 220 7.26 0.10 -10.52
CA TYR A 220 8.58 0.73 -10.43
C TYR A 220 9.14 0.83 -9.01
N MET A 221 8.38 0.49 -7.95
CA MET A 221 8.88 0.49 -6.56
C MET A 221 8.98 -0.92 -5.98
N THR A 222 7.86 -1.62 -5.88
CA THR A 222 7.66 -2.82 -5.07
C THR A 222 6.84 -3.91 -5.80
N PRO A 223 7.30 -4.42 -6.95
CA PRO A 223 6.56 -5.42 -7.72
C PRO A 223 6.51 -6.78 -7.00
N LEU A 224 5.61 -7.66 -7.45
CA LEU A 224 5.54 -9.08 -7.06
C LEU A 224 5.35 -9.37 -5.56
N GLY A 225 4.86 -8.39 -4.80
CA GLY A 225 4.65 -8.50 -3.35
C GLY A 225 5.85 -8.04 -2.52
N LEU A 226 6.85 -7.41 -3.14
CA LEU A 226 7.83 -6.63 -2.39
C LEU A 226 7.14 -5.55 -1.56
N ALA A 227 7.80 -5.13 -0.50
CA ALA A 227 7.34 -4.05 0.36
C ALA A 227 8.54 -3.42 1.05
N HIS A 228 8.37 -2.17 1.47
CA HIS A 228 9.30 -1.45 2.32
C HIS A 228 10.72 -1.34 1.73
N VAL A 229 10.83 -1.11 0.42
CA VAL A 229 12.11 -0.89 -0.28
C VAL A 229 12.50 0.59 -0.40
N MET A 230 11.87 1.47 0.39
CA MET A 230 12.15 2.91 0.41
C MET A 230 13.35 3.24 1.30
N ALA A 231 13.99 4.36 0.99
CA ALA A 231 14.92 5.02 1.89
C ALA A 231 14.20 5.42 3.18
N THR A 232 14.91 5.25 4.30
CA THR A 232 14.33 5.37 5.64
C THR A 232 14.31 6.82 6.11
N GLY A 233 13.36 7.15 6.98
CA GLY A 233 13.17 8.50 7.52
C GLY A 233 12.31 9.43 6.66
N HIS A 234 12.41 9.35 5.32
CA HIS A 234 11.62 10.23 4.43
C HIS A 234 10.75 9.50 3.40
N HIS A 235 10.95 8.21 3.13
CA HIS A 235 10.10 7.36 2.26
C HIS A 235 9.98 7.77 0.77
N TYR A 236 10.61 8.88 0.36
CA TYR A 236 10.56 9.43 -1.01
C TYR A 236 11.24 8.59 -2.10
N GLY A 237 12.45 8.11 -1.84
CA GLY A 237 13.32 7.48 -2.83
C GLY A 237 13.62 6.01 -2.51
N PRO A 238 14.27 5.29 -3.45
CA PRO A 238 14.70 3.91 -3.24
C PRO A 238 15.72 3.81 -2.12
N GLY A 239 15.61 2.75 -1.32
CA GLY A 239 16.62 2.37 -0.33
C GLY A 239 16.62 0.89 -0.01
N PRO A 240 16.47 -0.04 -0.98
CA PRO A 240 16.40 -1.47 -0.69
C PRO A 240 17.65 -2.00 0.03
N TRP A 241 18.79 -1.32 -0.07
CA TRP A 241 20.05 -1.70 0.59
C TRP A 241 20.14 -1.36 2.08
N VAL A 242 19.19 -0.61 2.65
CA VAL A 242 19.30 -0.13 4.03
C VAL A 242 19.16 -1.28 5.03
N ALA A 243 20.16 -1.43 5.90
CA ALA A 243 20.35 -2.58 6.80
C ALA A 243 20.96 -2.23 8.17
N ASP A 244 21.12 -0.94 8.47
CA ASP A 244 21.91 -0.41 9.59
C ASP A 244 21.06 0.25 10.69
N LEU A 245 19.73 0.25 10.57
CA LEU A 245 18.84 0.78 11.60
C LEU A 245 18.74 -0.16 12.80
N LYS A 246 18.55 0.44 13.99
CA LYS A 246 18.54 -0.25 15.29
C LYS A 246 17.52 -1.38 15.41
N ARG A 247 16.37 -1.24 14.76
CA ARG A 247 15.28 -2.22 14.79
C ARG A 247 15.22 -2.96 13.45
N PRO A 248 15.31 -4.30 13.42
CA PRO A 248 15.32 -5.06 12.17
C PRO A 248 14.18 -4.68 11.23
N GLU A 249 12.96 -4.55 11.74
CA GLU A 249 11.75 -4.22 10.98
C GLU A 249 11.67 -2.77 10.51
N TRP A 250 12.66 -1.92 10.81
CA TRP A 250 12.81 -0.62 10.17
C TRP A 250 13.68 -0.69 8.92
N ASN A 251 14.43 -1.79 8.73
CA ASN A 251 15.33 -1.96 7.62
C ASN A 251 14.60 -2.59 6.42
N PRO A 252 14.69 -2.02 5.22
CA PRO A 252 14.27 -2.66 3.97
C PRO A 252 14.74 -4.11 3.79
N VAL A 253 15.98 -4.43 4.15
CA VAL A 253 16.51 -5.81 4.03
C VAL A 253 15.77 -6.86 4.84
N TYR A 254 15.09 -6.45 5.92
CA TYR A 254 14.25 -7.34 6.72
C TYR A 254 13.06 -7.89 5.93
N TYR A 255 12.50 -7.08 5.03
CA TYR A 255 11.29 -7.42 4.29
C TYR A 255 11.58 -8.26 3.07
N HIS A 256 12.55 -7.86 2.26
CA HIS A 256 12.81 -8.54 1.00
C HIS A 256 13.74 -9.76 1.16
N ARG A 257 14.59 -9.82 2.18
CA ARG A 257 15.50 -10.96 2.48
C ARG A 257 16.23 -11.52 1.24
N ALA A 258 16.70 -10.62 0.38
CA ALA A 258 17.34 -11.00 -0.88
C ALA A 258 18.74 -11.56 -0.61
N ASP A 259 19.08 -12.64 -1.29
CA ASP A 259 20.41 -13.23 -1.31
C ASP A 259 20.74 -13.76 -2.72
N LYS A 260 21.87 -14.47 -2.84
CA LYS A 260 22.30 -15.05 -4.13
C LYS A 260 21.30 -16.07 -4.69
N ALA A 261 20.61 -16.81 -3.82
CA ALA A 261 19.71 -17.90 -4.20
C ALA A 261 18.31 -17.40 -4.53
N GLY A 262 17.79 -16.41 -3.79
CA GLY A 262 16.41 -15.95 -3.93
C GLY A 262 16.08 -14.64 -3.23
N ILE A 263 14.78 -14.35 -3.16
CA ILE A 263 14.19 -13.16 -2.56
C ILE A 263 12.78 -13.46 -2.03
N GLY A 264 12.32 -12.65 -1.08
CA GLY A 264 10.99 -12.68 -0.48
C GLY A 264 11.00 -13.10 0.98
N PHE A 265 9.87 -13.05 1.66
CA PHE A 265 9.77 -13.40 3.08
C PHE A 265 8.98 -14.70 3.24
N ASP A 266 9.60 -15.76 3.77
CA ASP A 266 8.86 -16.98 4.13
C ASP A 266 7.91 -16.71 5.31
N ARG A 267 6.64 -16.49 4.98
CA ARG A 267 5.54 -16.35 5.94
C ARG A 267 4.66 -17.61 6.00
N THR A 268 5.11 -18.70 5.40
CA THR A 268 4.47 -20.01 5.48
C THR A 268 4.84 -20.72 6.78
N ARG A 269 4.37 -21.96 6.96
CA ARG A 269 4.64 -22.77 8.15
C ARG A 269 6.14 -23.00 8.43
N THR A 270 7.00 -22.90 7.42
CA THR A 270 8.46 -23.07 7.58
C THR A 270 9.19 -21.79 7.97
N GLY A 271 8.53 -20.63 7.87
CA GLY A 271 9.03 -19.34 8.32
C GLY A 271 8.19 -18.78 9.46
N SER A 272 7.72 -17.53 9.35
CA SER A 272 6.96 -16.87 10.44
C SER A 272 5.55 -17.42 10.65
N ASN A 273 5.04 -18.22 9.72
CA ASN A 273 3.68 -18.76 9.72
C ASN A 273 2.57 -17.70 9.80
N ALA A 274 2.82 -16.48 9.31
CA ALA A 274 1.81 -15.42 9.27
C ALA A 274 0.60 -15.80 8.41
N VAL A 275 0.75 -16.68 7.41
CA VAL A 275 -0.38 -17.20 6.62
C VAL A 275 -1.47 -17.84 7.50
N ALA A 276 -1.12 -18.38 8.67
CA ALA A 276 -2.08 -18.99 9.60
C ALA A 276 -2.98 -17.96 10.32
N GLN A 277 -2.73 -16.66 10.17
CA GLN A 277 -3.61 -15.60 10.68
C GLN A 277 -4.83 -15.36 9.79
N TYR A 278 -4.79 -15.82 8.54
CA TYR A 278 -5.94 -15.80 7.63
C TYR A 278 -6.84 -17.00 7.82
N ALA A 279 -8.07 -16.93 7.30
CA ALA A 279 -8.99 -18.06 7.28
C ALA A 279 -8.39 -19.28 6.54
N PRO A 280 -8.71 -20.53 6.94
CA PRO A 280 -8.05 -21.74 6.45
C PRO A 280 -8.02 -21.89 4.92
N GLU A 281 -9.08 -21.48 4.23
CA GLU A 281 -9.20 -21.51 2.77
C GLU A 281 -8.16 -20.60 2.11
N LEU A 282 -8.03 -19.37 2.62
CA LEU A 282 -7.07 -18.41 2.11
C LEU A 282 -5.65 -18.78 2.53
N ALA A 283 -5.44 -19.19 3.78
CA ALA A 283 -4.15 -19.65 4.28
C ALA A 283 -3.58 -20.79 3.42
N ARG A 284 -4.42 -21.76 2.99
CA ARG A 284 -4.00 -22.85 2.11
C ARG A 284 -3.52 -22.37 0.75
N ARG A 285 -4.23 -21.39 0.16
CA ARG A 285 -3.84 -20.78 -1.12
C ARG A 285 -2.55 -19.97 -1.00
N LEU A 286 -2.41 -19.20 0.08
CA LEU A 286 -1.24 -18.36 0.31
C LEU A 286 0.00 -19.15 0.77
N ALA A 287 -0.18 -20.37 1.31
CA ALA A 287 0.92 -21.22 1.75
C ALA A 287 1.62 -21.97 0.60
N ASP A 288 1.04 -22.00 -0.60
CA ASP A 288 1.66 -22.62 -1.78
C ASP A 288 2.03 -21.53 -2.81
N PRO A 289 3.32 -21.37 -3.17
CA PRO A 289 3.74 -20.37 -4.13
C PRO A 289 3.16 -20.61 -5.55
N ALA A 290 2.70 -21.83 -5.86
CA ALA A 290 2.02 -22.12 -7.13
C ALA A 290 0.57 -21.61 -7.19
N THR A 291 -0.06 -21.35 -6.04
CA THR A 291 -1.45 -20.86 -5.98
C THR A 291 -1.59 -19.45 -5.39
N THR A 292 -0.52 -18.94 -4.79
CA THR A 292 -0.39 -17.54 -4.36
C THR A 292 -0.39 -16.62 -5.58
N PRO A 293 -1.24 -15.58 -5.63
CA PRO A 293 -1.18 -14.58 -6.69
C PRO A 293 0.23 -13.96 -6.80
N GLU A 294 0.76 -13.80 -8.02
CA GLU A 294 2.12 -13.29 -8.20
C GLU A 294 2.36 -11.91 -7.60
N ARG A 295 1.32 -11.06 -7.60
CA ARG A 295 1.33 -9.74 -6.94
C ARG A 295 1.56 -9.79 -5.42
N ASP A 296 1.41 -10.95 -4.80
CA ASP A 296 1.56 -11.20 -3.36
C ASP A 296 2.66 -12.24 -3.07
N LEU A 297 3.37 -12.73 -4.10
CA LEU A 297 4.28 -13.88 -3.99
C LEU A 297 5.41 -13.63 -2.98
N LEU A 298 6.14 -12.53 -3.14
CA LEU A 298 7.29 -12.21 -2.31
C LEU A 298 6.91 -11.75 -0.90
N TRP A 299 5.62 -11.48 -0.68
CA TRP A 299 5.09 -11.25 0.64
C TRP A 299 4.99 -12.55 1.45
N PHE A 300 4.66 -13.67 0.82
CA PHE A 300 4.45 -14.94 1.55
C PHE A 300 5.58 -15.95 1.42
N HIS A 301 6.42 -15.81 0.39
CA HIS A 301 7.42 -16.82 0.04
C HIS A 301 8.80 -16.20 -0.19
N HIS A 302 9.84 -16.86 0.31
CA HIS A 302 11.19 -16.70 -0.22
C HIS A 302 11.38 -17.72 -1.36
N VAL A 303 11.65 -17.24 -2.57
CA VAL A 303 11.71 -18.08 -3.78
C VAL A 303 12.97 -17.80 -4.58
N SER A 304 13.41 -18.81 -5.34
CA SER A 304 14.56 -18.70 -6.21
C SER A 304 14.35 -17.67 -7.33
N TRP A 305 15.41 -16.94 -7.67
CA TRP A 305 15.46 -16.05 -8.82
C TRP A 305 15.15 -16.73 -10.17
N ASP A 306 15.36 -18.05 -10.27
CA ASP A 306 15.09 -18.86 -11.47
C ASP A 306 13.66 -19.41 -11.52
N ARG A 307 12.83 -19.15 -10.50
CA ARG A 307 11.45 -19.62 -10.46
C ARG A 307 10.70 -19.17 -11.74
N PRO A 308 10.04 -20.08 -12.48
CA PRO A 308 9.19 -19.68 -13.59
C PRO A 308 7.93 -18.98 -13.08
N MET A 309 7.62 -17.85 -13.70
CA MET A 309 6.41 -17.06 -13.49
C MET A 309 5.35 -17.44 -14.53
N ALA A 310 4.11 -17.00 -14.36
CA ALA A 310 2.99 -17.28 -15.26
C ALA A 310 3.23 -16.76 -16.69
N SER A 311 4.05 -15.71 -16.83
CA SER A 311 4.51 -15.18 -18.12
C SER A 311 5.48 -16.09 -18.87
N GLY A 312 6.03 -17.12 -18.21
CA GLY A 312 7.13 -17.96 -18.69
C GLY A 312 8.52 -17.37 -18.45
N ARG A 313 8.63 -16.14 -17.94
CA ARG A 313 9.91 -15.55 -17.48
C ARG A 313 10.34 -16.19 -16.16
N SER A 314 11.63 -16.13 -15.86
CA SER A 314 12.10 -16.36 -14.48
C SER A 314 11.66 -15.19 -13.59
N LEU A 315 11.63 -15.39 -12.27
CA LEU A 315 11.33 -14.34 -11.29
C LEU A 315 12.22 -13.09 -11.50
N TRP A 316 13.51 -13.29 -11.75
CA TRP A 316 14.42 -12.17 -12.06
C TRP A 316 13.99 -11.40 -13.31
N ALA A 317 13.68 -12.10 -14.39
CA ALA A 317 13.28 -11.46 -15.64
C ALA A 317 11.89 -10.81 -15.55
N GLU A 318 10.98 -11.37 -14.76
CA GLU A 318 9.67 -10.76 -14.47
C GLU A 318 9.83 -9.50 -13.62
N MET A 319 10.68 -9.52 -12.61
CA MET A 319 10.96 -8.33 -11.79
C MET A 319 11.53 -7.19 -12.63
N VAL A 320 12.49 -7.46 -13.52
CA VAL A 320 13.03 -6.45 -14.45
C VAL A 320 11.92 -5.92 -15.36
N HIS A 321 11.07 -6.81 -15.89
CA HIS A 321 9.95 -6.43 -16.73
C HIS A 321 8.95 -5.53 -16.00
N ASP A 322 8.60 -5.83 -14.75
CA ASP A 322 7.69 -5.01 -13.95
C ASP A 322 8.29 -3.62 -13.70
N TYR A 323 9.55 -3.53 -13.27
CA TYR A 323 10.22 -2.23 -13.10
C TYR A 323 10.20 -1.39 -14.40
N ASP A 324 10.48 -2.01 -15.56
CA ASP A 324 10.42 -1.34 -16.87
C ASP A 324 8.98 -0.94 -17.25
N ARG A 325 8.00 -1.80 -16.98
CA ARG A 325 6.57 -1.54 -17.23
C ARG A 325 6.08 -0.33 -16.46
N GLY A 326 6.47 -0.20 -15.19
CA GLY A 326 6.12 0.96 -14.36
C GLY A 326 6.61 2.27 -14.95
N VAL A 327 7.87 2.33 -15.40
CA VAL A 327 8.45 3.51 -16.09
C VAL A 327 7.73 3.78 -17.41
N GLY A 328 7.46 2.73 -18.19
CA GLY A 328 6.73 2.82 -19.46
C GLY A 328 5.33 3.42 -19.28
N TYR A 329 4.60 2.99 -18.26
CA TYR A 329 3.26 3.52 -17.98
C TYR A 329 3.29 5.03 -17.64
N VAL A 330 4.30 5.50 -16.89
CA VAL A 330 4.46 6.94 -16.62
C VAL A 330 4.78 7.70 -17.91
N SER A 331 5.58 7.12 -18.80
CA SER A 331 5.88 7.70 -20.12
C SER A 331 4.59 7.84 -20.96
N ASP A 332 3.72 6.84 -20.92
CA ASP A 332 2.42 6.88 -21.61
C ASP A 332 1.46 7.91 -20.97
N MET A 333 1.46 8.04 -19.64
CA MET A 333 0.70 9.09 -18.95
C MET A 333 1.11 10.48 -19.42
N ARG A 334 2.42 10.73 -19.59
CA ARG A 334 2.92 12.01 -20.13
C ARG A 334 2.39 12.28 -21.53
N GLN A 335 2.45 11.30 -22.42
CA GLN A 335 1.97 11.44 -23.80
C GLN A 335 0.46 11.71 -23.86
N ARG A 336 -0.32 10.97 -23.08
CA ARG A 336 -1.78 11.18 -22.97
C ARG A 336 -2.11 12.57 -22.44
N TRP A 337 -1.41 13.03 -21.41
CA TRP A 337 -1.62 14.35 -20.83
C TRP A 337 -1.25 15.48 -21.80
N ASP A 338 -0.16 15.32 -22.57
CA ASP A 338 0.23 16.31 -23.58
C ASP A 338 -0.82 16.43 -24.70
N GLY A 339 -1.46 15.32 -25.08
CA GLY A 339 -2.60 15.32 -26.01
C GLY A 339 -3.83 16.10 -25.52
N LEU A 340 -3.93 16.43 -24.23
CA LEU A 340 -4.99 17.26 -23.65
C LEU A 340 -4.66 18.76 -23.60
N ARG A 341 -3.50 19.17 -24.15
CA ARG A 341 -3.11 20.58 -24.20
C ARG A 341 -4.16 21.41 -24.95
N GLY A 342 -4.59 22.51 -24.34
CA GLY A 342 -5.64 23.38 -24.88
C GLY A 342 -7.07 22.90 -24.64
N GLN A 343 -7.26 21.67 -24.16
CA GLN A 343 -8.57 21.14 -23.70
C GLN A 343 -8.74 21.29 -22.19
N VAL A 344 -7.64 21.32 -21.43
CA VAL A 344 -7.57 21.69 -20.02
C VAL A 344 -6.99 23.11 -19.92
N ASP A 345 -7.40 23.88 -18.91
CA ASP A 345 -6.82 25.21 -18.67
C ASP A 345 -5.31 25.14 -18.47
N ALA A 346 -4.63 26.22 -18.87
CA ALA A 346 -3.18 26.26 -18.95
C ALA A 346 -2.48 26.00 -17.61
N GLU A 347 -3.05 26.45 -16.49
CA GLU A 347 -2.44 26.30 -15.16
C GLU A 347 -2.43 24.84 -14.72
N ARG A 348 -3.59 24.16 -14.70
CA ARG A 348 -3.67 22.75 -14.29
C ARG A 348 -2.98 21.82 -15.27
N TRP A 349 -3.05 22.14 -16.57
CA TRP A 349 -2.31 21.42 -17.59
C TRP A 349 -0.79 21.48 -17.34
N ALA A 350 -0.23 22.69 -17.17
CA ALA A 350 1.19 22.88 -16.96
C ALA A 350 1.68 22.24 -15.66
N LYS A 351 0.96 22.45 -14.54
CA LYS A 351 1.30 21.84 -13.24
C LYS A 351 1.38 20.32 -13.33
N THR A 352 0.37 19.69 -13.92
CA THR A 352 0.35 18.23 -14.07
C THR A 352 1.45 17.75 -15.01
N ALA A 353 1.71 18.45 -16.11
CA ALA A 353 2.78 18.09 -17.05
C ALA A 353 4.16 18.13 -16.36
N THR A 354 4.42 19.16 -15.54
CA THR A 354 5.64 19.25 -14.72
C THR A 354 5.74 18.09 -13.74
N TYR A 355 4.66 17.72 -13.06
CA TYR A 355 4.69 16.63 -12.09
C TYR A 355 4.88 15.27 -12.74
N LEU A 356 4.27 15.01 -13.90
CA LEU A 356 4.52 13.79 -14.66
C LEU A 356 5.96 13.70 -15.17
N ASP A 357 6.60 14.83 -15.50
CA ASP A 357 8.04 14.85 -15.83
C ASP A 357 8.92 14.48 -14.62
N ILE A 358 8.60 15.03 -13.44
CA ILE A 358 9.25 14.64 -12.18
C ILE A 358 9.04 13.15 -11.91
N GLN A 359 7.80 12.68 -11.98
CA GLN A 359 7.45 11.27 -11.74
C GLN A 359 8.21 10.33 -12.68
N GLU A 360 8.36 10.67 -13.96
CA GLU A 360 9.05 9.81 -14.91
C GLU A 360 10.56 9.72 -14.60
N ARG A 361 11.19 10.84 -14.26
CA ARG A 361 12.59 10.86 -13.80
C ARG A 361 12.76 10.03 -12.52
N GLU A 362 11.83 10.14 -11.59
CA GLU A 362 11.87 9.43 -10.31
C GLU A 362 11.53 7.95 -10.45
N ALA A 363 10.61 7.58 -11.35
CA ALA A 363 10.34 6.19 -11.69
C ALA A 363 11.58 5.51 -12.29
N ARG A 364 12.33 6.22 -13.16
CA ARG A 364 13.63 5.73 -13.66
C ARG A 364 14.66 5.59 -12.55
N TRP A 365 14.74 6.56 -11.63
CA TRP A 365 15.63 6.48 -10.46
C TRP A 365 15.31 5.26 -9.59
N TRP A 366 14.04 5.05 -9.26
CA TRP A 366 13.56 3.89 -8.51
C TRP A 366 13.93 2.57 -9.22
N ARG A 367 13.61 2.46 -10.51
CA ARG A 367 13.93 1.30 -11.35
C ARG A 367 15.43 1.01 -11.36
N ASP A 368 16.25 1.99 -11.71
CA ASP A 368 17.69 1.78 -11.86
C ASP A 368 18.38 1.46 -10.53
N ALA A 369 18.04 2.18 -9.45
CA ALA A 369 18.63 1.95 -8.13
C ALA A 369 18.26 0.56 -7.58
N SER A 370 17.01 0.14 -7.75
CA SER A 370 16.55 -1.19 -7.36
C SER A 370 17.25 -2.28 -8.17
N LEU A 371 17.31 -2.16 -9.50
CA LEU A 371 17.97 -3.16 -10.35
C LEU A 371 19.48 -3.24 -10.07
N ALA A 372 20.17 -2.11 -9.90
CA ALA A 372 21.58 -2.09 -9.51
C ALA A 372 21.81 -2.83 -8.19
N TYR A 373 20.92 -2.64 -7.21
CA TYR A 373 20.98 -3.37 -5.95
C TYR A 373 20.72 -4.86 -6.11
N TRP A 374 19.65 -5.26 -6.79
CA TRP A 374 19.32 -6.67 -6.98
C TRP A 374 20.42 -7.42 -7.72
N MET A 375 21.01 -6.83 -8.76
CA MET A 375 22.16 -7.39 -9.47
C MET A 375 23.39 -7.56 -8.58
N SER A 376 23.65 -6.60 -7.68
CA SER A 376 24.75 -6.72 -6.71
C SER A 376 24.57 -7.89 -5.73
N VAL A 377 23.32 -8.25 -5.43
CA VAL A 377 22.97 -9.33 -4.50
C VAL A 377 22.94 -10.68 -5.22
N ASN A 378 22.26 -10.76 -6.36
CA ASN A 378 22.01 -12.02 -7.05
C ASN A 378 23.09 -12.40 -8.08
N GLY A 379 23.94 -11.45 -8.51
CA GLY A 379 25.02 -11.67 -9.48
C GLY A 379 24.56 -11.96 -10.91
N ARG A 380 23.30 -11.65 -11.25
CA ARG A 380 22.69 -11.96 -12.55
C ARG A 380 22.87 -10.83 -13.54
N SER A 381 23.06 -11.18 -14.81
CA SER A 381 22.93 -10.24 -15.91
C SER A 381 21.47 -9.88 -16.16
N LEU A 382 21.26 -8.70 -16.75
CA LEU A 382 19.94 -8.29 -17.20
C LEU A 382 19.46 -9.18 -18.36
N PRO A 383 18.15 -9.44 -18.46
CA PRO A 383 17.56 -10.08 -19.63
C PRO A 383 17.89 -9.31 -20.92
N ALA A 384 17.94 -10.03 -22.05
CA ALA A 384 18.21 -9.42 -23.34
C ALA A 384 17.18 -8.31 -23.66
N GLY A 385 17.67 -7.14 -24.09
CA GLY A 385 16.83 -5.98 -24.43
C GLY A 385 16.50 -5.05 -23.26
N ALA A 386 16.75 -5.46 -22.00
CA ALA A 386 16.60 -4.56 -20.86
C ALA A 386 17.75 -3.54 -20.82
N ALA A 387 17.42 -2.26 -20.58
CA ALA A 387 18.43 -1.21 -20.44
C ALA A 387 19.20 -1.37 -19.12
N ALA A 388 20.52 -1.18 -19.15
CA ALA A 388 21.31 -1.13 -17.93
C ALA A 388 20.94 0.09 -17.07
N PRO A 389 21.02 0.01 -15.73
CA PRO A 389 20.99 1.19 -14.88
C PRO A 389 21.99 2.25 -15.36
N ALA A 390 21.59 3.53 -15.31
CA ALA A 390 22.44 4.62 -15.79
C ALA A 390 23.74 4.80 -14.98
N HIS A 391 23.73 4.37 -13.73
CA HIS A 391 24.86 4.47 -12.79
C HIS A 391 25.03 3.17 -11.99
N ASP A 392 26.16 3.01 -11.31
CA ASP A 392 26.39 1.89 -10.39
C ASP A 392 25.64 2.06 -9.05
N LEU A 393 25.65 1.02 -8.23
CA LEU A 393 24.97 1.03 -6.93
C LEU A 393 25.54 2.06 -5.96
N ASP A 394 26.85 2.31 -5.98
CA ASP A 394 27.49 3.25 -5.05
C ASP A 394 27.07 4.69 -5.36
N TRP A 395 26.92 5.04 -6.64
CA TRP A 395 26.33 6.31 -7.05
C TRP A 395 24.90 6.48 -6.52
N TYR A 396 24.06 5.43 -6.60
CA TYR A 396 22.68 5.48 -6.08
C TYR A 396 22.62 5.60 -4.55
N LYS A 397 23.50 4.88 -3.84
CA LYS A 397 23.62 4.97 -2.38
C LYS A 397 24.05 6.35 -1.90
N ALA A 398 24.85 7.06 -2.69
CA ALA A 398 25.32 8.41 -2.39
C ALA A 398 24.26 9.50 -2.64
N GLN A 399 23.09 9.18 -3.23
CA GLN A 399 22.04 10.16 -3.47
C GLN A 399 21.33 10.53 -2.16
N HIS A 400 21.49 11.79 -1.75
CA HIS A 400 20.82 12.37 -0.59
C HIS A 400 19.98 13.57 -1.02
N PRO A 401 18.67 13.41 -1.28
CA PRO A 401 17.82 14.53 -1.65
C PRO A 401 17.73 15.51 -0.47
N ALA A 402 18.37 16.67 -0.60
CA ALA A 402 18.51 17.69 0.45
C ALA A 402 17.18 18.20 1.02
N TYR A 403 16.08 18.08 0.28
CA TYR A 403 14.74 18.54 0.66
C TYR A 403 13.70 17.42 0.54
N ALA A 404 14.06 16.20 0.93
CA ALA A 404 13.11 15.10 0.96
C ALA A 404 11.88 15.48 1.80
N PRO A 405 10.65 15.38 1.25
CA PRO A 405 9.46 15.72 2.01
C PRO A 405 9.36 14.89 3.30
N GLY A 406 8.98 15.53 4.41
CA GLY A 406 8.90 14.88 5.73
C GLY A 406 10.20 14.90 6.54
N ASN A 407 11.33 15.29 5.94
CA ASN A 407 12.60 15.48 6.65
C ASN A 407 13.36 16.71 6.12
N PRO A 408 12.85 17.94 6.35
CA PRO A 408 13.58 19.15 5.99
C PRO A 408 14.82 19.25 6.89
N GLN A 409 16.01 19.08 6.31
CA GLN A 409 17.28 19.42 6.98
C GLN A 409 17.57 20.90 6.90
#